data_AF-A0A951CUV9-F1
#
_entry.id   AF-A0A951CUV9-F1
#
_cell.length_a   1.000
_cell.length_b   1.000
_cell.length_c   1.000
_cell.angle_alpha   90.00
_cell.angle_beta   90.00
_cell.angle_gamma   90.00
#
_symmetry.space_group_name_H-M   'P 1'
#
loop_
_entity.id
_entity.type
_entity.pdbx_description
1 polymer ?
#
loop_
_entity_poly.entity_id
_entity_poly.type
_entity_poly.pdbx_seq_one_letter_code
_entity_poly.pdbx_strand_id
1 'polypeptide(L)'
;ELAGKTILRGDLRKVLGGGRVIERKHAKVTLGTATPRDMLALGRSLAQLPAIRKLASQLEAGGLRGEIDEVTEVRERVLTGISDEPPVDLADGGTIRDGFHPELDELRDISRNSRQYIAAIETRERSRTGIPSLKVRFNNVFGYYIEISKANLQLAPADYERKQTLANAERFTTPELKELEGKVLAAEEKILTLEREIFQQLRSFAASCADRIKAAAARIAELDVTATLAHVAVENRYRRPRFSDSGEMRIEAGRHPVIERLTEREAIRFTPNDLYLNSSKEFIAVITGPNMGGKSTYLRQAALILILAQMGSFVPADAALLPVVDRVFTRIGAADNLARGRSTFMVEMTEAAAILNTATANSFVVLDEIGRGTSTYDGLALAWAVVEYIHERSKAKTLFATHYHELTELAEQLYGVRNLHVAVKEANDQILFIRKVEPGSSDRSYGIEVARLAGLPLQVIERARSILLHHEIREHALTEELNPGDRDTPLQIRLFEPVNQGLADRIRALDIDQMRPVEALHILQELQHELLKR
;
A
#
# COMPACT_ATOMS: atom_id res chain seq x y z
N GLU A 1 -9.78 20.57 -9.45
CA GLU A 1 -9.03 21.79 -9.83
C GLU A 1 -7.61 21.50 -10.32
N LEU A 2 -6.71 21.00 -9.46
CA LEU A 2 -5.30 20.72 -9.83
C LEU A 2 -5.12 19.77 -11.03
N ALA A 3 -6.08 18.87 -11.29
CA ALA A 3 -6.08 18.04 -12.49
C ALA A 3 -6.18 18.86 -13.79
N GLY A 4 -6.89 20.00 -13.76
CA GLY A 4 -7.04 20.91 -14.90
C GLY A 4 -5.95 21.99 -15.01
N LYS A 5 -5.25 22.31 -13.91
CA LYS A 5 -4.18 23.31 -13.87
C LYS A 5 -2.79 22.63 -13.91
N THR A 6 -2.40 22.10 -15.08
CA THR A 6 -1.17 21.28 -15.26
C THR A 6 0.11 21.96 -14.79
N ILE A 7 0.33 23.23 -15.14
CA ILE A 7 1.53 24.00 -14.76
C ILE A 7 1.58 24.17 -13.24
N LEU A 8 0.49 24.69 -12.64
CA LEU A 8 0.37 24.89 -11.21
C LEU A 8 0.63 23.59 -10.41
N ARG A 9 0.06 22.47 -10.86
CA ARG A 9 0.31 21.15 -10.25
C ARG A 9 1.78 20.76 -10.32
N GLY A 10 2.43 20.98 -11.48
CA GLY A 10 3.85 20.69 -11.67
C GLY A 10 4.73 21.51 -10.72
N ASP A 11 4.51 22.82 -10.67
CA ASP A 11 5.24 23.74 -9.81
C ASP A 11 5.03 23.41 -8.33
N LEU A 12 3.78 23.15 -7.94
CA LEU A 12 3.45 22.76 -6.58
C LEU A 12 4.20 21.48 -6.21
N ARG A 13 4.13 20.41 -7.02
CA ARG A 13 4.86 19.15 -6.77
C ARG A 13 6.37 19.33 -6.72
N LYS A 14 6.94 20.21 -7.55
CA LYS A 14 8.38 20.50 -7.52
C LYS A 14 8.79 21.15 -6.20
N VAL A 15 8.04 22.14 -5.73
CA VAL A 15 8.26 22.76 -4.41
C VAL A 15 7.97 21.76 -3.29
N LEU A 16 7.00 20.86 -3.48
CA LEU A 16 6.66 19.84 -2.49
C LEU A 16 7.70 18.71 -2.36
N GLY A 17 8.40 18.35 -3.44
CA GLY A 17 9.39 17.27 -3.46
C GLY A 17 10.72 17.56 -2.74
N GLY A 18 10.95 18.80 -2.28
CA GLY A 18 12.24 19.26 -1.74
C GLY A 18 12.67 18.74 -0.36
N GLY A 19 12.24 17.54 0.06
CA GLY A 19 12.74 16.88 1.29
C GLY A 19 12.09 17.39 2.58
N ARG A 20 10.76 17.26 2.68
CA ARG A 20 9.97 17.78 3.79
C ARG A 20 10.00 16.87 4.99
N VAL A 21 10.37 17.44 6.14
CA VAL A 21 10.28 16.73 7.41
C VAL A 21 9.73 17.62 8.52
N ILE A 22 8.77 18.50 8.22
CA ILE A 22 8.21 19.42 9.24
C ILE A 22 7.64 18.63 10.41
N GLU A 23 6.78 17.63 10.17
CA GLU A 23 6.12 16.86 11.25
C GLU A 23 7.12 16.15 12.18
N ARG A 24 8.07 15.40 11.62
CA ARG A 24 9.05 14.64 12.45
C ARG A 24 10.00 15.57 13.18
N LYS A 25 10.44 16.68 12.56
CA LYS A 25 11.35 17.64 13.21
C LYS A 25 10.61 18.42 14.29
N HIS A 26 9.39 18.86 14.00
CA HIS A 26 8.47 19.46 14.97
C HIS A 26 8.30 18.58 16.21
N ALA A 27 7.99 17.29 16.04
CA ALA A 27 7.83 16.37 17.16
C ALA A 27 9.09 16.31 18.07
N LYS A 28 10.28 16.28 17.48
CA LYS A 28 11.54 16.34 18.23
C LYS A 28 11.75 17.66 18.97
N VAL A 29 11.33 18.79 18.37
CA VAL A 29 11.40 20.11 19.00
C VAL A 29 10.50 20.15 20.22
N THR A 30 9.25 19.69 20.10
CA THR A 30 8.30 19.62 21.23
C THR A 30 8.79 18.68 22.34
N LEU A 31 9.43 17.57 21.99
CA LEU A 31 10.00 16.62 22.95
C LEU A 31 11.36 17.06 23.54
N GLY A 32 11.91 18.20 23.11
CA GLY A 32 13.21 18.68 23.59
C GLY A 32 14.40 17.80 23.16
N THR A 33 14.26 17.00 22.10
CA THR A 33 15.29 16.09 21.58
C THR A 33 15.84 16.50 20.21
N ALA A 34 15.41 17.65 19.68
CA ALA A 34 15.92 18.18 18.42
C ALA A 34 17.40 18.57 18.54
N THR A 35 18.21 18.07 17.60
CA THR A 35 19.62 18.45 17.42
C THR A 35 19.75 19.76 16.62
N PRO A 36 20.94 20.39 16.58
CA PRO A 36 21.21 21.54 15.73
C PRO A 36 20.84 21.32 14.25
N ARG A 37 21.19 20.13 13.71
CA ARG A 37 20.81 19.74 12.34
C ARG A 37 19.31 19.57 12.17
N ASP A 38 18.60 19.05 13.18
CA ASP A 38 17.15 18.94 13.14
C ASP A 38 16.48 20.32 13.10
N MET A 39 16.96 21.26 13.91
CA MET A 39 16.47 22.64 13.93
C MET A 39 16.74 23.36 12.61
N LEU A 40 17.96 23.27 12.06
CA LEU A 40 18.27 23.86 10.75
C LEU A 40 17.39 23.27 9.63
N ALA A 41 17.16 21.95 9.65
CA ALA A 41 16.27 21.29 8.69
C ALA A 41 14.81 21.78 8.83
N LEU A 42 14.34 22.04 10.05
CA LEU A 42 13.04 22.67 10.28
C LEU A 42 13.00 24.07 9.65
N GLY A 43 13.99 24.92 9.93
CA GLY A 43 14.09 26.26 9.35
C GLY A 43 14.09 26.26 7.81
N ARG A 44 14.88 25.37 7.19
CA ARG A 44 14.90 25.18 5.72
C ARG A 44 13.56 24.68 5.17
N SER A 45 12.84 23.84 5.91
CA SER A 45 11.51 23.38 5.51
C SER A 45 10.48 24.52 5.60
N LEU A 46 10.54 25.34 6.66
CA LEU A 46 9.68 26.51 6.83
C LEU A 46 9.95 27.59 5.76
N ALA A 47 11.18 27.67 5.25
CA ALA A 47 11.53 28.60 4.17
C ALA A 47 10.81 28.33 2.84
N GLN A 48 10.24 27.13 2.67
CA GLN A 48 9.47 26.80 1.47
C GLN A 48 8.00 27.26 1.56
N LEU A 49 7.49 27.55 2.77
CA LEU A 49 6.09 27.92 3.00
C LEU A 49 5.62 29.12 2.18
N PRO A 50 6.39 30.21 2.02
CA PRO A 50 5.94 31.36 1.22
C PRO A 50 5.70 30.99 -0.24
N ALA A 51 6.56 30.16 -0.83
CA ALA A 51 6.40 29.70 -2.20
C ALA A 51 5.17 28.78 -2.34
N ILE A 52 4.97 27.87 -1.39
CA ILE A 52 3.79 26.99 -1.35
C ILE A 52 2.51 27.82 -1.20
N ARG A 53 2.50 28.79 -0.29
CA ARG A 53 1.37 29.70 -0.07
C ARG A 53 1.00 30.48 -1.32
N LYS A 54 2.00 31.00 -2.04
CA LYS A 54 1.80 31.73 -3.31
C LYS A 54 1.21 30.85 -4.42
N LEU A 55 1.57 29.57 -4.46
CA LEU A 55 0.99 28.62 -5.42
C LEU A 55 -0.42 28.21 -4.98
N ALA A 56 -0.61 27.92 -3.68
CA ALA A 56 -1.90 27.54 -3.11
C ALA A 56 -2.95 28.65 -3.22
N SER A 57 -2.57 29.92 -3.15
CA SER A 57 -3.50 31.06 -3.30
C SER A 57 -4.11 31.20 -4.69
N GLN A 58 -3.54 30.54 -5.71
CA GLN A 58 -4.08 30.47 -7.07
C GLN A 58 -5.18 29.41 -7.22
N LEU A 59 -5.42 28.62 -6.15
CA LEU A 59 -6.52 27.67 -6.09
C LEU A 59 -7.82 28.39 -5.73
N GLU A 60 -8.88 28.00 -6.41
CA GLU A 60 -10.25 28.49 -6.20
C GLU A 60 -10.97 27.66 -5.14
N ALA A 61 -10.62 26.38 -5.00
CA ALA A 61 -11.20 25.49 -4.00
C ALA A 61 -10.86 25.94 -2.57
N GLY A 62 -11.86 26.48 -1.86
CA GLY A 62 -11.70 27.07 -0.52
C GLY A 62 -11.06 26.14 0.53
N GLY A 63 -11.25 24.82 0.42
CA GLY A 63 -10.62 23.84 1.32
C GLY A 63 -9.09 23.80 1.24
N LEU A 64 -8.52 24.07 0.06
CA LEU A 64 -7.07 24.07 -0.20
C LEU A 64 -6.47 25.49 -0.24
N ARG A 65 -7.33 26.51 -0.33
CA ARG A 65 -6.96 27.93 -0.31
C ARG A 65 -6.71 28.46 1.11
N GLY A 66 -6.91 27.62 2.14
CA GLY A 66 -6.75 27.99 3.54
C GLY A 66 -5.41 28.68 3.84
N GLU A 67 -5.39 29.55 4.85
CA GLU A 67 -4.20 30.29 5.23
C GLU A 67 -3.09 29.33 5.69
N ILE A 68 -2.01 29.26 4.92
CA ILE A 68 -0.76 28.63 5.33
C ILE A 68 -0.01 29.68 6.14
N ASP A 69 0.03 29.49 7.45
CA ASP A 69 0.90 30.26 8.33
C ASP A 69 2.36 29.94 7.98
N GLU A 70 3.14 30.96 7.64
CA GLU A 70 4.54 30.83 7.26
C GLU A 70 5.46 30.64 8.47
N VAL A 71 4.94 30.87 9.69
CA VAL A 71 5.68 30.80 10.95
C VAL A 71 7.03 31.53 10.85
N THR A 72 6.96 32.72 10.25
CA THR A 72 8.11 33.53 9.83
C THR A 72 9.10 33.76 10.95
N GLU A 73 8.60 33.97 12.17
CA GLU A 73 9.45 34.25 13.33
C GLU A 73 10.37 33.08 13.68
N VAL A 74 9.87 31.85 13.57
CA VAL A 74 10.67 30.63 13.81
C VAL A 74 11.64 30.42 12.66
N ARG A 75 11.17 30.54 11.41
CA ARG A 75 12.02 30.43 10.21
C ARG A 75 13.22 31.35 10.32
N GLU A 76 12.99 32.64 10.56
CA GLU A 76 14.03 33.66 10.57
C GLU A 76 15.01 33.43 11.71
N ARG A 77 14.54 33.26 12.95
CA ARG A 77 15.43 33.03 14.11
C ARG A 77 16.28 31.78 13.96
N VAL A 78 15.74 30.71 13.37
CA VAL A 78 16.50 29.47 13.15
C VAL A 78 17.54 29.66 12.05
N LEU A 79 17.18 30.28 10.92
CA LEU A 79 18.10 30.46 9.80
C LEU A 79 19.18 31.50 10.07
N THR A 80 18.90 32.53 10.87
CA THR A 80 19.93 33.49 11.30
C THR A 80 20.74 33.00 12.49
N GLY A 81 20.14 32.18 13.38
CA GLY A 81 20.79 31.73 14.61
C GLY A 81 21.65 30.48 14.47
N ILE A 82 21.28 29.54 13.61
CA ILE A 82 22.03 28.29 13.45
C ILE A 82 23.02 28.41 12.28
N SER A 83 24.23 27.88 12.48
CA SER A 83 25.26 27.74 11.45
C SER A 83 24.74 26.94 10.23
N ASP A 84 25.27 27.18 9.04
CA ASP A 84 24.90 26.44 7.83
C ASP A 84 25.36 24.97 7.86
N GLU A 85 26.41 24.69 8.64
CA GLU A 85 26.98 23.36 8.87
C GLU A 85 27.08 23.07 10.38
N PRO A 86 25.95 22.89 11.08
CA PRO A 86 25.99 22.70 12.51
C PRO A 86 26.44 21.27 12.85
N PRO A 87 27.10 21.08 14.00
CA PRO A 87 27.55 19.77 14.45
C PRO A 87 26.37 18.83 14.70
N VAL A 88 26.67 17.53 14.83
CA VAL A 88 25.65 16.54 15.23
C VAL A 88 25.34 16.70 16.71
N ASP A 89 26.39 16.79 17.52
CA ASP A 89 26.32 17.00 18.96
C ASP A 89 26.52 18.49 19.28
N LEU A 90 25.72 18.99 20.21
CA LEU A 90 25.85 20.34 20.74
C LEU A 90 27.15 20.51 21.54
N ALA A 91 27.75 19.41 22.01
CA ALA A 91 29.01 19.42 22.73
C ALA A 91 30.22 19.81 21.86
N ASP A 92 30.13 19.66 20.54
CA ASP A 92 31.23 19.95 19.61
C ASP A 92 31.39 21.47 19.34
N GLY A 93 30.42 22.30 19.73
CA GLY A 93 30.42 23.74 19.49
C GLY A 93 30.25 24.13 18.01
N GLY A 94 30.20 25.43 17.72
CA GLY A 94 29.97 25.93 16.36
C GLY A 94 28.51 25.78 15.89
N THR A 95 27.58 25.64 16.83
CA THR A 95 26.15 25.52 16.53
C THR A 95 25.55 26.86 16.11
N ILE A 96 25.95 27.93 16.79
CA ILE A 96 25.39 29.28 16.61
C ILE A 96 26.21 30.06 15.57
N ARG A 97 25.51 30.77 14.68
CA ARG A 97 26.12 31.59 13.61
C ARG A 97 26.83 32.82 14.18
N ASP A 98 27.97 33.20 13.58
CA ASP A 98 28.65 34.48 13.88
C ASP A 98 27.69 35.65 13.62
N GLY A 99 27.68 36.65 14.49
CA GLY A 99 26.81 37.84 14.40
C GLY A 99 25.40 37.65 14.97
N PHE A 100 25.08 36.47 15.53
CA PHE A 100 23.77 36.22 16.14
C PHE A 100 23.68 36.71 17.59
N HIS A 101 24.78 36.62 18.35
CA HIS A 101 24.80 36.97 19.76
C HIS A 101 26.10 37.74 20.12
N PRO A 102 26.02 39.03 20.49
CA PRO A 102 27.20 39.88 20.67
C PRO A 102 28.23 39.33 21.66
N GLU A 103 27.78 38.83 22.82
CA GLU A 103 28.69 38.26 23.83
C GLU A 103 29.40 36.99 23.33
N LEU A 104 28.73 36.19 22.48
CA LEU A 104 29.35 35.00 21.91
C LEU A 104 30.41 35.39 20.89
N ASP A 105 30.14 36.42 20.09
CA ASP A 105 31.07 36.95 19.11
C ASP A 105 32.31 37.55 19.79
N GLU A 106 32.15 38.31 20.88
CA GLU A 106 33.26 38.84 21.67
C GLU A 106 34.16 37.72 22.25
N LEU A 107 33.55 36.67 22.81
CA LEU A 107 34.30 35.52 23.32
C LEU A 107 35.02 34.76 22.21
N ARG A 108 34.40 34.60 21.04
CA ARG A 108 35.01 33.98 19.85
C ARG A 108 36.20 34.81 19.35
N ASP A 109 36.10 36.13 19.36
CA ASP A 109 37.18 37.03 18.98
C ASP A 109 38.35 36.94 19.98
N ILE A 110 38.08 36.90 21.29
CA ILE A 110 39.12 36.66 22.31
C ILE A 110 39.84 35.32 22.05
N SER A 111 39.09 34.25 21.79
CA SER A 111 39.66 32.92 21.49
C SER A 111 40.48 32.92 20.19
N ARG A 112 39.96 33.50 19.10
CA ARG A 112 40.67 33.63 17.80
C ARG A 112 41.95 34.46 17.94
N ASN A 113 41.89 35.62 18.60
CA ASN A 113 43.04 36.49 18.83
C ASN A 113 44.11 35.82 19.72
N SER A 114 43.69 35.09 20.75
CA SER A 114 44.62 34.35 21.61
C SER A 114 45.35 33.23 20.87
N ARG A 115 44.67 32.53 19.94
CA ARG A 115 45.32 31.52 19.07
C ARG A 115 46.31 32.16 18.09
N GLN A 116 46.02 33.34 17.55
CA GLN A 116 46.98 34.08 16.74
C GLN A 116 48.22 34.47 17.56
N TYR A 117 48.03 34.86 18.82
CA TYR A 117 49.12 35.13 19.76
C TYR A 117 49.99 33.89 20.00
N ILE A 118 49.38 32.71 20.16
CA ILE A 118 50.11 31.45 20.30
C ILE A 118 50.95 31.14 19.04
N ALA A 119 50.41 31.39 17.85
CA ALA A 119 51.17 31.24 16.60
C ALA A 119 52.34 32.24 16.48
N ALA A 120 52.16 33.46 16.99
CA ALA A 120 53.23 34.45 17.08
C ALA A 120 54.32 34.00 18.06
N ILE A 121 53.96 33.40 19.20
CA ILE A 121 54.91 32.80 20.15
C ILE A 121 55.69 31.68 19.46
N GLU A 122 55.05 30.76 18.73
CA GLU A 122 55.75 29.71 17.99
C GLU A 122 56.84 30.28 17.07
N THR A 123 56.50 31.33 16.32
CA THR A 123 57.43 31.97 15.38
C THR A 123 58.57 32.66 16.12
N ARG A 124 58.26 33.41 17.18
CA ARG A 124 59.23 34.12 18.02
C ARG A 124 60.20 33.15 18.70
N GLU A 125 59.69 32.05 19.25
CA GLU A 125 60.51 31.04 19.93
C GLU A 125 61.36 30.24 18.95
N ARG A 126 60.87 29.95 17.73
CA ARG A 126 61.71 29.37 16.65
C ARG A 126 62.89 30.28 16.31
N SER A 127 62.64 31.58 16.13
CA SER A 127 63.70 32.54 15.83
C SER A 127 64.67 32.74 17.00
N ARG A 128 64.16 32.78 18.25
CA ARG A 128 64.97 32.97 19.46
C ARG A 128 65.92 31.79 19.72
N THR A 129 65.42 30.57 19.54
CA THR A 129 66.17 29.33 19.87
C THR A 129 66.97 28.78 18.70
N GLY A 130 66.66 29.20 17.46
CA GLY A 130 67.24 28.65 16.24
C GLY A 130 66.80 27.21 15.94
N ILE A 131 65.72 26.72 16.58
CA ILE A 131 65.20 25.35 16.43
C ILE A 131 64.06 25.34 15.40
N PRO A 132 64.27 24.91 14.14
CA PRO A 132 63.23 24.95 13.11
C PRO A 132 62.09 23.96 13.39
N SER A 133 62.38 22.88 14.12
CA SER A 133 61.43 21.83 14.46
C SER A 133 60.51 22.16 15.64
N LEU A 134 60.73 23.28 16.33
CA LEU A 134 59.92 23.72 17.48
C LEU A 134 58.47 23.93 17.04
N LYS A 135 57.52 23.34 17.75
CA LYS A 135 56.07 23.49 17.48
C LYS A 135 55.32 23.73 18.77
N VAL A 136 54.35 24.64 18.75
CA VAL A 136 53.39 24.79 19.85
C VAL A 136 52.18 23.93 19.53
N ARG A 137 51.83 23.00 20.41
CA ARG A 137 50.69 22.09 20.23
C ARG A 137 49.82 22.05 21.47
N PHE A 138 48.60 21.58 21.30
CA PHE A 138 47.63 21.36 22.38
C PHE A 138 47.43 19.87 22.66
N ASN A 139 47.15 19.51 23.92
CA ASN A 139 46.71 18.19 24.33
C ASN A 139 45.71 18.33 25.49
N ASN A 140 44.66 17.51 25.50
CA ASN A 140 43.57 17.57 26.50
C ASN A 140 44.03 17.37 27.96
N VAL A 141 45.18 16.74 28.22
CA VAL A 141 45.69 16.45 29.57
C VAL A 141 46.64 17.53 30.09
N PHE A 142 47.47 18.09 29.21
CA PHE A 142 48.57 18.99 29.58
C PHE A 142 48.47 20.39 28.98
N GLY A 143 47.42 20.67 28.21
CA GLY A 143 47.18 21.98 27.60
C GLY A 143 48.11 22.31 26.45
N TYR A 144 48.43 23.60 26.29
CA TYR A 144 49.40 24.06 25.31
C TYR A 144 50.83 23.77 25.81
N TYR A 145 51.69 23.33 24.89
CA TYR A 145 53.10 23.04 25.16
C TYR A 145 53.96 23.31 23.93
N ILE A 146 55.23 23.59 24.19
CA ILE A 146 56.30 23.71 23.20
C ILE A 146 56.97 22.34 23.07
N GLU A 147 56.91 21.74 21.88
CA GLU A 147 57.54 20.46 21.57
C GLU A 147 58.92 20.68 20.94
N ILE A 148 59.96 20.12 21.56
CA ILE A 148 61.35 20.15 21.06
C ILE A 148 61.82 18.71 20.87
N SER A 149 62.39 18.41 19.70
CA SER A 149 62.99 17.10 19.40
C SER A 149 64.22 16.83 20.27
N LYS A 150 64.46 15.58 20.67
CA LYS A 150 65.62 15.21 21.52
C LYS A 150 66.97 15.72 21.00
N ALA A 151 67.17 15.73 19.68
CA ALA A 151 68.38 16.23 19.03
C ALA A 151 68.68 17.73 19.31
N ASN A 152 67.65 18.52 19.62
CA ASN A 152 67.74 19.96 19.83
C ASN A 152 67.56 20.35 21.30
N LEU A 153 67.55 19.39 22.24
CA LEU A 153 67.31 19.64 23.66
C LEU A 153 68.34 20.57 24.31
N GLN A 154 69.60 20.47 23.86
CA GLN A 154 70.69 21.33 24.31
C GLN A 154 70.49 22.81 23.97
N LEU A 155 69.59 23.12 23.04
CA LEU A 155 69.22 24.48 22.64
C LEU A 155 67.97 24.98 23.37
N ALA A 156 67.36 24.16 24.26
CA ALA A 156 66.20 24.57 25.03
C ALA A 156 66.60 25.64 26.07
N PRO A 157 65.91 26.80 26.10
CA PRO A 157 66.18 27.85 27.08
C PRO A 157 65.94 27.41 28.53
N ALA A 158 66.64 28.04 29.48
CA ALA A 158 66.51 27.72 30.90
C ALA A 158 65.17 28.19 31.51
N ASP A 159 64.49 29.15 30.88
CA ASP A 159 63.16 29.65 31.26
C ASP A 159 62.01 28.69 30.87
N TYR A 160 62.31 27.55 30.25
CA TYR A 160 61.31 26.55 29.88
C TYR A 160 61.07 25.56 31.01
N GLU A 161 59.82 25.46 31.44
CA GLU A 161 59.40 24.48 32.45
C GLU A 161 59.02 23.16 31.76
N ARG A 162 59.70 22.06 32.10
CA ARG A 162 59.45 20.74 31.49
C ARG A 162 58.11 20.17 31.98
N LYS A 163 57.19 19.87 31.05
CA LYS A 163 55.87 19.25 31.33
C LYS A 163 55.85 17.73 31.15
N GLN A 164 56.47 17.21 30.08
CA GLN A 164 56.39 15.77 29.73
C GLN A 164 57.57 15.33 28.85
N THR A 165 58.10 14.13 29.11
CA THR A 165 59.12 13.48 28.27
C THR A 165 58.49 12.41 27.40
N LEU A 166 58.77 12.44 26.09
CA LEU A 166 58.36 11.42 25.10
C LEU A 166 59.58 10.67 24.56
N ALA A 167 59.32 9.59 23.81
CA ALA A 167 60.37 8.78 23.20
C ALA A 167 61.33 9.61 22.33
N ASN A 168 60.80 10.55 21.54
CA ASN A 168 61.57 11.33 20.54
C ASN A 168 61.56 12.85 20.76
N ALA A 169 60.84 13.35 21.76
CA ALA A 169 60.68 14.78 22.02
C ALA A 169 60.49 15.07 23.51
N GLU A 170 60.69 16.30 23.92
CA GLU A 170 60.26 16.81 25.22
C GLU A 170 59.30 17.97 25.04
N ARG A 171 58.36 18.09 25.98
CA ARG A 171 57.33 19.12 26.01
C ARG A 171 57.60 20.08 27.16
N PHE A 172 57.61 21.37 26.84
CA PHE A 172 57.85 22.46 27.76
C PHE A 172 56.67 23.43 27.80
N THR A 173 56.59 24.24 28.85
CA THR A 173 55.68 25.38 28.97
C THR A 173 56.46 26.63 29.36
N THR A 174 55.89 27.80 29.09
CA THR A 174 56.39 29.09 29.58
C THR A 174 55.30 29.77 30.41
N PRO A 175 55.64 30.74 31.29
CA PRO A 175 54.65 31.51 32.03
C PRO A 175 53.63 32.21 31.11
N GLU A 176 54.10 32.82 30.01
CA GLU A 176 53.26 33.48 29.00
C GLU A 176 52.29 32.49 28.32
N LEU A 177 52.77 31.29 27.96
CA LEU A 177 51.93 30.26 27.34
C LEU A 177 50.87 29.74 28.32
N LYS A 178 51.21 29.64 29.61
CA LYS A 178 50.28 29.20 30.67
C LYS A 178 49.19 30.22 30.95
N GLU A 179 49.51 31.52 30.95
CA GLU A 179 48.50 32.58 31.07
C GLU A 179 47.55 32.62 29.87
N LEU A 180 48.08 32.50 28.65
CA LEU A 180 47.28 32.43 27.43
C LEU A 180 46.42 31.17 27.37
N GLU A 181 46.95 30.02 27.79
CA GLU A 181 46.19 28.77 27.93
C GLU A 181 44.97 28.96 28.85
N GLY A 182 45.17 29.55 30.02
CA GLY A 182 44.07 29.82 30.96
C GLY A 182 42.99 30.73 30.38
N LYS A 183 43.39 31.78 29.65
CA LYS A 183 42.44 32.68 28.96
C LYS A 183 41.68 31.97 27.84
N VAL A 184 42.36 31.16 27.03
CA VAL A 184 41.74 30.41 25.92
C VAL A 184 40.75 29.37 26.44
N LEU A 185 41.15 28.54 27.40
CA LEU A 185 40.28 27.50 27.95
C LEU A 185 39.04 28.10 28.63
N ALA A 186 39.21 29.17 29.42
CA ALA A 186 38.09 29.85 30.05
C ALA A 186 37.14 30.48 29.02
N ALA A 187 37.66 31.01 27.92
CA ALA A 187 36.83 31.53 26.82
C ALA A 187 36.09 30.38 26.10
N GLU A 188 36.76 29.27 25.78
CA GLU A 188 36.17 28.11 25.11
C GLU A 188 35.05 27.45 25.93
N GLU A 189 35.23 27.31 27.24
CA GLU A 189 34.20 26.78 28.15
C GLU A 189 32.97 27.70 28.21
N LYS A 190 33.19 29.02 28.29
CA LYS A 190 32.11 30.01 28.24
C LYS A 190 31.39 30.01 26.90
N ILE A 191 32.12 29.90 25.79
CA ILE A 191 31.54 29.77 24.43
C ILE A 191 30.61 28.57 24.37
N LEU A 192 31.06 27.40 24.81
CA LEU A 192 30.24 26.18 24.78
C LEU A 192 29.00 26.28 25.67
N THR A 193 29.14 26.88 26.86
CA THR A 193 28.02 27.09 27.79
C THR A 193 26.99 28.04 27.18
N LEU A 194 27.44 29.19 26.68
CA LEU A 194 26.58 30.20 26.07
C LEU A 194 25.91 29.69 24.78
N GLU A 195 26.64 28.94 23.93
CA GLU A 195 26.04 28.29 22.75
C GLU A 195 24.90 27.34 23.12
N ARG A 196 25.07 26.54 24.19
CA ARG A 196 24.04 25.61 24.67
C ARG A 196 22.80 26.37 25.15
N GLU A 197 23.00 27.45 25.90
CA GLU A 197 21.92 28.30 26.39
C GLU A 197 21.14 28.94 25.24
N ILE A 198 21.85 29.56 24.29
CA ILE A 198 21.24 30.18 23.09
C ILE A 198 20.47 29.13 22.28
N PHE A 199 21.05 27.95 22.06
CA PHE A 199 20.39 26.88 21.34
C PHE A 199 19.12 26.39 22.06
N GLN A 200 19.17 26.25 23.38
CA GLN A 200 18.02 25.88 24.18
C GLN A 200 16.91 26.93 24.11
N GLN A 201 17.25 28.22 24.14
CA GLN A 201 16.30 29.31 23.95
C GLN A 201 15.64 29.26 22.56
N LEU A 202 16.42 29.05 21.50
CA LEU A 202 15.91 28.87 20.14
C LEU A 202 14.94 27.68 20.04
N ARG A 203 15.28 26.54 20.66
CA ARG A 203 14.43 25.36 20.69
C ARG A 203 13.13 25.60 21.46
N SER A 204 13.21 26.23 22.63
CA SER A 204 12.03 26.59 23.44
C SER A 204 11.12 27.58 22.70
N PHE A 205 11.69 28.53 21.96
CA PHE A 205 10.93 29.45 21.12
C PHE A 205 10.23 28.74 19.95
N ALA A 206 10.92 27.81 19.27
CA ALA A 206 10.27 27.01 18.23
C ALA A 206 9.15 26.12 18.82
N ALA A 207 9.35 25.58 20.03
CA ALA A 207 8.36 24.78 20.73
C ALA A 207 7.12 25.60 21.17
N SER A 208 7.27 26.89 21.51
CA SER A 208 6.11 27.74 21.84
C SER A 208 5.23 28.03 20.62
N CYS A 209 5.74 27.84 19.40
CA CYS A 209 5.01 27.95 18.15
C CYS A 209 4.57 26.59 17.58
N ALA A 210 4.63 25.51 18.38
CA ALA A 210 4.37 24.13 17.96
C ALA A 210 3.03 23.97 17.21
N ASP A 211 1.94 24.49 17.77
CA ASP A 211 0.61 24.34 17.16
C ASP A 211 0.51 24.99 15.78
N ARG A 212 1.15 26.16 15.60
CA ARG A 212 1.23 26.85 14.30
C ARG A 212 2.02 26.02 13.28
N ILE A 213 3.16 25.46 13.70
CA ILE A 213 4.00 24.59 12.85
C ILE A 213 3.23 23.32 12.46
N LYS A 214 2.53 22.70 13.41
CA LYS A 214 1.71 21.49 13.17
C LYS A 214 0.57 21.79 12.19
N ALA A 215 -0.13 22.91 12.36
CA ALA A 215 -1.19 23.33 11.45
C ALA A 215 -0.67 23.56 10.03
N ALA A 216 0.47 24.26 9.88
CA ALA A 216 1.12 24.45 8.59
C ALA A 216 1.51 23.10 7.95
N ALA A 217 2.10 22.18 8.73
CA ALA A 217 2.47 20.85 8.26
C ALA A 217 1.27 20.04 7.73
N ALA A 218 0.14 20.04 8.47
CA ALA A 218 -1.07 19.36 8.06
C ALA A 218 -1.63 19.90 6.72
N ARG A 219 -1.62 21.22 6.53
CA ARG A 219 -2.05 21.86 5.28
C ARG A 219 -1.16 21.50 4.10
N ILE A 220 0.15 21.43 4.33
CA ILE A 220 1.11 21.01 3.31
C ILE A 220 0.90 19.55 2.94
N ALA A 221 0.63 18.67 3.91
CA ALA A 221 0.35 17.26 3.66
C ALA A 221 -0.93 17.08 2.82
N GLU A 222 -1.99 17.82 3.15
CA GLU A 222 -3.24 17.84 2.38
C GLU A 222 -3.01 18.29 0.92
N LEU A 223 -2.22 19.36 0.72
CA LEU A 223 -1.83 19.82 -0.62
C LEU A 223 -0.99 18.79 -1.37
N ASP A 224 -0.07 18.10 -0.69
CA ASP A 224 0.82 17.10 -1.29
C ASP A 224 0.04 15.88 -1.77
N VAL A 225 -0.82 15.33 -0.90
CA VAL A 225 -1.71 14.22 -1.25
C VAL A 225 -2.61 14.62 -2.41
N THR A 226 -3.25 15.79 -2.34
CA THR A 226 -4.17 16.23 -3.40
C THR A 226 -3.46 16.47 -4.73
N ALA A 227 -2.28 17.08 -4.72
CA ALA A 227 -1.47 17.29 -5.91
C ALA A 227 -1.00 15.95 -6.52
N THR A 228 -0.67 14.98 -5.67
CA THR A 228 -0.29 13.63 -6.09
C THR A 228 -1.46 12.88 -6.72
N LEU A 229 -2.65 12.88 -6.08
CA LEU A 229 -3.85 12.28 -6.65
C LEU A 229 -4.23 12.92 -7.99
N ALA A 230 -4.14 14.25 -8.09
CA ALA A 230 -4.40 14.97 -9.33
C ALA A 230 -3.36 14.69 -10.44
N HIS A 231 -2.12 14.35 -10.06
CA HIS A 231 -1.09 13.98 -11.02
C HIS A 231 -1.34 12.58 -11.57
N VAL A 232 -1.51 11.60 -10.67
CA VAL A 232 -1.83 10.20 -11.01
C VAL A 232 -3.10 10.15 -11.87
N ALA A 233 -4.11 10.95 -11.53
CA ALA A 233 -5.35 10.99 -12.29
C ALA A 233 -5.16 11.42 -13.76
N VAL A 234 -4.32 12.43 -14.00
CA VAL A 234 -4.08 12.91 -15.37
C VAL A 234 -3.18 11.97 -16.14
N GLU A 235 -2.13 11.45 -15.50
CA GLU A 235 -1.21 10.49 -16.12
C GLU A 235 -1.94 9.22 -16.56
N ASN A 236 -2.87 8.71 -15.73
CA ASN A 236 -3.54 7.42 -15.93
C ASN A 236 -4.93 7.55 -16.57
N ARG A 237 -5.32 8.78 -16.94
CA ARG A 237 -6.65 9.09 -17.48
C ARG A 237 -7.78 8.59 -16.56
N TYR A 238 -7.66 8.89 -15.28
CA TYR A 238 -8.73 8.63 -14.31
C TYR A 238 -9.79 9.71 -14.39
N ARG A 239 -11.01 9.34 -14.02
CA ARG A 239 -12.19 10.22 -14.10
C ARG A 239 -12.74 10.52 -12.73
N ARG A 240 -13.34 11.70 -12.59
CA ARG A 240 -13.96 12.12 -11.33
C ARG A 240 -15.22 11.28 -11.12
N PRO A 241 -15.34 10.50 -10.04
CA PRO A 241 -16.56 9.75 -9.77
C PRO A 241 -17.69 10.70 -9.38
N ARG A 242 -18.93 10.21 -9.52
CA ARG A 242 -20.14 10.80 -8.93
C ARG A 242 -20.65 9.88 -7.84
N PHE A 243 -21.28 10.43 -6.82
CA PHE A 243 -21.89 9.63 -5.76
C PHE A 243 -23.40 9.50 -5.97
N SER A 244 -23.93 8.32 -5.69
CA SER A 244 -25.34 7.98 -5.86
C SER A 244 -26.08 8.00 -4.54
N ASP A 245 -27.17 8.76 -4.47
CA ASP A 245 -28.05 8.78 -3.29
C ASP A 245 -29.01 7.58 -3.26
N SER A 246 -29.34 7.01 -4.43
CA SER A 246 -30.19 5.81 -4.57
C SER A 246 -29.47 4.49 -4.25
N GLY A 247 -28.18 4.55 -3.94
CA GLY A 247 -27.34 3.38 -3.79
C GLY A 247 -27.00 2.67 -5.10
N GLU A 248 -27.05 3.33 -6.26
CA GLU A 248 -26.62 2.77 -7.54
C GLU A 248 -25.09 2.73 -7.65
N MET A 249 -24.55 1.61 -8.15
CA MET A 249 -23.14 1.39 -8.43
C MET A 249 -22.98 1.06 -9.91
N ARG A 250 -22.51 2.03 -10.70
CA ARG A 250 -22.23 1.88 -12.12
C ARG A 250 -20.80 2.30 -12.42
N ILE A 251 -20.01 1.38 -12.96
CA ILE A 251 -18.64 1.60 -13.41
C ILE A 251 -18.60 1.28 -14.90
N GLU A 252 -18.22 2.26 -15.73
CA GLU A 252 -18.06 2.12 -17.17
C GLU A 252 -16.57 2.04 -17.50
N ALA A 253 -16.17 0.98 -18.21
CA ALA A 253 -14.78 0.69 -18.57
C ALA A 253 -13.81 0.76 -17.37
N GLY A 254 -14.19 0.13 -16.26
CA GLY A 254 -13.39 0.04 -15.05
C GLY A 254 -12.10 -0.79 -15.24
N ARG A 255 -11.00 -0.30 -14.66
CA ARG A 255 -9.66 -0.89 -14.75
C ARG A 255 -9.08 -1.09 -13.36
N HIS A 256 -8.20 -2.09 -13.22
CA HIS A 256 -7.50 -2.33 -11.97
C HIS A 256 -6.29 -1.37 -11.86
N PRO A 257 -6.23 -0.45 -10.87
CA PRO A 257 -5.26 0.64 -10.85
C PRO A 257 -3.79 0.21 -10.77
N VAL A 258 -3.52 -0.96 -10.17
CA VAL A 258 -2.17 -1.54 -10.10
C VAL A 258 -1.84 -2.41 -11.31
N ILE A 259 -2.69 -3.38 -11.64
CA ILE A 259 -2.44 -4.33 -12.73
C ILE A 259 -2.35 -3.61 -14.07
N GLU A 260 -3.16 -2.57 -14.34
CA GLU A 260 -3.07 -1.82 -15.60
C GLU A 260 -1.64 -1.28 -15.84
N ARG A 261 -1.00 -0.76 -14.78
CA ARG A 261 0.36 -0.20 -14.85
C ARG A 261 1.43 -1.29 -14.97
N LEU A 262 1.22 -2.46 -14.37
CA LEU A 262 2.11 -3.60 -14.55
C LEU A 262 2.05 -4.12 -15.99
N THR A 263 0.85 -4.27 -16.54
CA THR A 263 0.66 -4.76 -17.91
C THR A 263 1.17 -3.75 -18.95
N GLU A 264 1.02 -2.45 -18.73
CA GLU A 264 1.58 -1.42 -19.61
C GLU A 264 3.10 -1.51 -19.74
N ARG A 265 3.81 -1.85 -18.66
CA ARG A 265 5.28 -2.05 -18.68
C ARG A 265 5.68 -3.25 -19.53
N GLU A 266 4.82 -4.25 -19.63
CA GLU A 266 5.01 -5.46 -20.44
C GLU A 266 4.44 -5.28 -21.86
N ALA A 267 4.01 -4.07 -22.24
CA ALA A 267 3.32 -3.76 -23.50
C ALA A 267 2.02 -4.57 -23.72
N ILE A 268 1.41 -5.06 -22.64
CA ILE A 268 0.14 -5.78 -22.64
C ILE A 268 -0.99 -4.78 -22.31
N ARG A 269 -2.01 -4.71 -23.16
CA ARG A 269 -3.18 -3.86 -22.91
C ARG A 269 -4.09 -4.49 -21.86
N PHE A 270 -4.48 -3.72 -20.85
CA PHE A 270 -5.50 -4.12 -19.88
C PHE A 270 -6.91 -4.06 -20.50
N THR A 271 -7.74 -5.09 -20.30
CA THR A 271 -9.13 -5.13 -20.78
C THR A 271 -10.07 -4.45 -19.76
N PRO A 272 -10.72 -3.32 -20.09
CA PRO A 272 -11.64 -2.65 -19.18
C PRO A 272 -13.01 -3.36 -19.11
N ASN A 273 -13.63 -3.33 -17.94
CA ASN A 273 -14.89 -4.02 -17.67
C ASN A 273 -15.93 -3.11 -17.02
N ASP A 274 -17.19 -3.32 -17.42
CA ASP A 274 -18.33 -2.60 -16.89
C ASP A 274 -18.86 -3.33 -15.66
N LEU A 275 -19.39 -2.60 -14.69
CA LEU A 275 -20.09 -3.15 -13.54
C LEU A 275 -21.34 -2.33 -13.27
N TYR A 276 -22.43 -3.03 -12.98
CA TYR A 276 -23.70 -2.42 -12.59
C TYR A 276 -24.28 -3.19 -11.40
N LEU A 277 -24.57 -2.50 -10.31
CA LEU A 277 -25.35 -3.03 -9.19
C LEU A 277 -26.28 -1.93 -8.69
N ASN A 278 -27.46 -2.27 -8.24
CA ASN A 278 -28.40 -1.35 -7.60
C ASN A 278 -28.99 -1.99 -6.34
N SER A 279 -29.66 -1.21 -5.50
CA SER A 279 -30.19 -1.70 -4.22
C SER A 279 -31.55 -2.42 -4.32
N SER A 280 -32.11 -2.60 -5.52
CA SER A 280 -33.50 -3.09 -5.69
C SER A 280 -33.62 -4.37 -6.52
N LYS A 281 -33.01 -4.39 -7.70
CA LYS A 281 -33.18 -5.44 -8.72
C LYS A 281 -31.90 -6.20 -9.07
N GLU A 282 -30.73 -5.66 -8.75
CA GLU A 282 -29.43 -6.23 -9.14
C GLU A 282 -28.36 -5.89 -8.08
N PHE A 283 -28.44 -6.47 -6.88
CA PHE A 283 -27.46 -6.22 -5.81
C PHE A 283 -26.46 -7.37 -5.64
N ILE A 284 -26.72 -8.57 -6.14
CA ILE A 284 -25.78 -9.70 -6.12
C ILE A 284 -25.43 -10.10 -7.55
N ALA A 285 -24.14 -10.19 -7.86
CA ALA A 285 -23.67 -10.73 -9.12
C ALA A 285 -22.84 -12.00 -8.88
N VAL A 286 -23.34 -13.13 -9.40
CA VAL A 286 -22.61 -14.41 -9.44
C VAL A 286 -21.77 -14.44 -10.71
N ILE A 287 -20.46 -14.61 -10.55
CA ILE A 287 -19.47 -14.50 -11.62
C ILE A 287 -18.83 -15.87 -11.84
N THR A 288 -19.07 -16.44 -13.00
CA THR A 288 -18.51 -17.73 -13.42
C THR A 288 -17.42 -17.57 -14.48
N GLY A 289 -16.69 -18.64 -14.74
CA GLY A 289 -15.66 -18.71 -15.77
C GLY A 289 -14.33 -19.27 -15.27
N PRO A 290 -13.35 -19.44 -16.16
CA PRO A 290 -12.09 -20.10 -15.84
C PRO A 290 -11.24 -19.32 -14.82
N ASN A 291 -10.41 -20.01 -14.03
CA ASN A 291 -9.58 -19.40 -12.98
C ASN A 291 -8.62 -18.32 -13.51
N MET A 292 -8.05 -18.54 -14.70
CA MET A 292 -7.17 -17.58 -15.38
C MET A 292 -7.92 -16.50 -16.19
N GLY A 293 -9.26 -16.51 -16.14
CA GLY A 293 -10.10 -15.54 -16.86
C GLY A 293 -10.07 -14.13 -16.28
N GLY A 294 -9.60 -13.96 -15.04
CA GLY A 294 -9.51 -12.64 -14.39
C GLY A 294 -10.67 -12.29 -13.47
N LYS A 295 -11.43 -13.29 -12.99
CA LYS A 295 -12.52 -13.11 -12.00
C LYS A 295 -12.04 -12.32 -10.77
N SER A 296 -10.99 -12.78 -10.09
CA SER A 296 -10.41 -12.11 -8.91
C SER A 296 -9.87 -10.71 -9.21
N THR A 297 -9.45 -10.43 -10.45
CA THR A 297 -9.03 -9.09 -10.87
C THR A 297 -10.24 -8.17 -11.02
N TYR A 298 -11.32 -8.67 -11.62
CA TYR A 298 -12.59 -7.96 -11.76
C TYR A 298 -13.24 -7.63 -10.41
N LEU A 299 -13.18 -8.57 -9.47
CA LEU A 299 -13.62 -8.35 -8.08
C LEU A 299 -12.82 -7.24 -7.39
N ARG A 300 -11.49 -7.37 -7.39
CA ARG A 300 -10.60 -6.42 -6.71
C ARG A 300 -10.65 -5.02 -7.30
N GLN A 301 -10.77 -4.89 -8.63
CA GLN A 301 -10.87 -3.56 -9.25
C GLN A 301 -12.11 -2.79 -8.77
N ALA A 302 -13.26 -3.46 -8.59
CA ALA A 302 -14.48 -2.81 -8.14
C ALA A 302 -14.31 -2.25 -6.72
N ALA A 303 -13.73 -3.04 -5.81
CA ALA A 303 -13.42 -2.63 -4.45
C ALA A 303 -12.43 -1.46 -4.43
N LEU A 304 -11.35 -1.53 -5.21
CA LEU A 304 -10.33 -0.48 -5.29
C LEU A 304 -10.88 0.83 -5.87
N ILE A 305 -11.72 0.76 -6.90
CA ILE A 305 -12.39 1.94 -7.47
C ILE A 305 -13.24 2.63 -6.40
N LEU A 306 -13.97 1.86 -5.61
CA LEU A 306 -14.84 2.38 -4.56
C LEU A 306 -14.04 3.03 -3.43
N ILE A 307 -12.94 2.39 -2.99
CA ILE A 307 -12.02 2.94 -1.98
C ILE A 307 -11.38 4.24 -2.48
N LEU A 308 -10.89 4.26 -3.73
CA LEU A 308 -10.29 5.47 -4.34
C LEU A 308 -11.30 6.62 -4.39
N ALA A 309 -12.56 6.34 -4.76
CA ALA A 309 -13.61 7.34 -4.80
C ALA A 309 -13.89 7.94 -3.41
N GLN A 310 -14.13 7.09 -2.40
CA GLN A 310 -14.44 7.55 -1.03
C GLN A 310 -13.24 8.21 -0.34
N MET A 311 -12.01 7.90 -0.74
CA MET A 311 -10.80 8.64 -0.34
C MET A 311 -10.74 10.06 -0.95
N GLY A 312 -11.56 10.37 -1.97
CA GLY A 312 -11.57 11.65 -2.67
C GLY A 312 -10.71 11.69 -3.94
N SER A 313 -10.22 10.54 -4.41
CA SER A 313 -9.46 10.44 -5.66
C SER A 313 -10.37 10.36 -6.90
N PHE A 314 -9.76 10.60 -8.05
CA PHE A 314 -10.29 10.14 -9.34
C PHE A 314 -10.12 8.62 -9.43
N VAL A 315 -10.92 7.97 -10.28
CA VAL A 315 -10.97 6.51 -10.39
C VAL A 315 -10.58 6.00 -11.79
N PRO A 316 -10.02 4.79 -11.89
CA PRO A 316 -9.63 4.13 -13.14
C PRO A 316 -10.85 3.63 -13.94
N ALA A 317 -11.66 4.53 -14.47
CA ALA A 317 -12.85 4.23 -15.27
C ALA A 317 -13.11 5.36 -16.28
N ASP A 318 -13.93 5.10 -17.31
CA ASP A 318 -14.39 6.15 -18.23
C ASP A 318 -15.54 6.96 -17.61
N ALA A 319 -16.39 6.30 -16.83
CA ALA A 319 -17.35 6.94 -15.93
C ALA A 319 -17.60 6.07 -14.69
N ALA A 320 -17.91 6.69 -13.57
CA ALA A 320 -18.27 5.99 -12.34
C ALA A 320 -19.34 6.76 -11.56
N LEU A 321 -20.44 6.09 -11.24
CA LEU A 321 -21.46 6.49 -10.29
C LEU A 321 -21.44 5.47 -9.17
N LEU A 322 -21.10 5.88 -7.94
CA LEU A 322 -20.81 4.95 -6.85
C LEU A 322 -21.66 5.28 -5.62
N PRO A 323 -22.14 4.29 -4.88
CA PRO A 323 -22.74 4.54 -3.58
C PRO A 323 -21.65 4.89 -2.56
N VAL A 324 -22.03 5.55 -1.47
CA VAL A 324 -21.19 5.60 -0.28
C VAL A 324 -21.45 4.33 0.53
N VAL A 325 -20.41 3.52 0.72
CA VAL A 325 -20.49 2.29 1.51
C VAL A 325 -19.91 2.52 2.90
N ASP A 326 -20.46 1.81 3.88
CA ASP A 326 -19.96 1.81 5.24
C ASP A 326 -18.71 0.93 5.41
N ARG A 327 -18.69 -0.22 4.71
CA ARG A 327 -17.62 -1.23 4.79
C ARG A 327 -17.45 -1.94 3.45
N VAL A 328 -16.20 -2.32 3.18
CA VAL A 328 -15.84 -3.25 2.10
C VAL A 328 -15.37 -4.55 2.74
N PHE A 329 -16.11 -5.63 2.49
CA PHE A 329 -15.77 -6.97 2.93
C PHE A 329 -15.13 -7.74 1.79
N THR A 330 -14.07 -8.49 2.10
CA THR A 330 -13.40 -9.33 1.11
C THR A 330 -13.10 -10.68 1.71
N ARG A 331 -13.56 -11.72 1.03
CA ARG A 331 -13.06 -13.08 1.18
C ARG A 331 -12.42 -13.45 -0.16
N ILE A 332 -11.12 -13.16 -0.27
CA ILE A 332 -10.31 -13.51 -1.43
C ILE A 332 -9.21 -14.42 -0.90
N GLY A 333 -9.10 -15.64 -1.43
CA GLY A 333 -8.16 -16.64 -0.94
C GLY A 333 -6.76 -16.06 -0.72
N ALA A 334 -6.27 -16.10 0.52
CA ALA A 334 -4.90 -15.72 0.85
C ALA A 334 -3.94 -16.83 0.42
N ALA A 335 -2.73 -16.46 0.00
CA ALA A 335 -1.61 -17.40 0.00
C ALA A 335 -1.42 -17.91 1.44
N ASP A 336 -1.32 -19.23 1.58
CA ASP A 336 -1.47 -19.97 2.83
C ASP A 336 -0.78 -19.33 4.03
N ASN A 337 -1.58 -18.95 5.05
CA ASN A 337 -1.06 -18.59 6.36
C ASN A 337 -1.03 -19.84 7.26
N LEU A 338 -0.21 -20.81 6.84
CA LEU A 338 0.06 -22.07 7.55
C LEU A 338 0.67 -21.86 8.96
N ALA A 339 1.12 -20.64 9.28
CA ALA A 339 1.81 -20.28 10.52
C ALA A 339 0.93 -20.31 11.79
N ARG A 340 -0.41 -20.46 11.70
CA ARG A 340 -1.32 -20.40 12.87
C ARG A 340 -2.00 -21.71 13.26
N GLY A 341 -1.68 -22.84 12.64
CA GLY A 341 -2.21 -24.16 13.03
C GLY A 341 -3.73 -24.33 12.92
N ARG A 342 -4.43 -23.45 12.19
CA ARG A 342 -5.86 -23.57 11.88
C ARG A 342 -6.03 -24.10 10.46
N SER A 343 -7.00 -24.99 10.24
CA SER A 343 -7.38 -25.43 8.89
C SER A 343 -7.72 -24.22 8.02
N THR A 344 -7.27 -24.22 6.77
CA THR A 344 -7.57 -23.18 5.78
C THR A 344 -9.07 -22.97 5.61
N PHE A 345 -9.84 -24.07 5.68
CA PHE A 345 -11.30 -24.03 5.64
C PHE A 345 -11.92 -23.39 6.89
N MET A 346 -11.36 -23.62 8.09
CA MET A 346 -11.87 -22.98 9.31
C MET A 346 -11.65 -21.46 9.28
N VAL A 347 -10.52 -21.01 8.75
CA VAL A 347 -10.24 -19.57 8.56
C VAL A 347 -11.24 -18.97 7.59
N GLU A 348 -11.47 -19.64 6.46
CA GLU A 348 -12.47 -19.26 5.47
C GLU A 348 -13.88 -19.14 6.06
N MET A 349 -14.33 -20.12 6.84
CA MET A 349 -15.64 -20.08 7.50
C MET A 349 -15.74 -18.98 8.55
N THR A 350 -14.65 -18.71 9.28
CA THR A 350 -14.60 -17.60 10.25
C THR A 350 -14.69 -16.24 9.55
N GLU A 351 -14.00 -16.09 8.42
CA GLU A 351 -14.08 -14.88 7.59
C GLU A 351 -15.49 -14.70 7.01
N ALA A 352 -16.08 -15.75 6.43
CA ALA A 352 -17.46 -15.72 5.94
C ALA A 352 -18.44 -15.34 7.07
N ALA A 353 -18.33 -15.97 8.24
CA ALA A 353 -19.16 -15.65 9.40
C ALA A 353 -19.02 -14.19 9.84
N ALA A 354 -17.80 -13.63 9.83
CA ALA A 354 -17.60 -12.22 10.16
C ALA A 354 -18.30 -11.29 9.17
N ILE A 355 -18.26 -11.61 7.87
CA ILE A 355 -18.97 -10.86 6.83
C ILE A 355 -20.48 -10.94 7.08
N LEU A 356 -21.05 -12.14 7.19
CA LEU A 356 -22.49 -12.34 7.33
C LEU A 356 -23.08 -11.66 8.57
N ASN A 357 -22.35 -11.70 9.70
CA ASN A 357 -22.82 -11.12 10.96
C ASN A 357 -22.69 -9.59 11.04
N THR A 358 -21.96 -8.94 10.12
CA THR A 358 -21.65 -7.50 10.23
C THR A 358 -21.95 -6.68 8.98
N ALA A 359 -22.20 -7.32 7.84
CA ALA A 359 -22.57 -6.63 6.61
C ALA A 359 -23.96 -5.99 6.73
N THR A 360 -24.08 -4.76 6.24
CA THR A 360 -25.33 -4.01 6.17
C THR A 360 -25.75 -3.84 4.70
N ALA A 361 -26.96 -3.32 4.46
CA ALA A 361 -27.42 -3.00 3.10
C ALA A 361 -26.55 -1.95 2.39
N ASN A 362 -25.77 -1.17 3.15
CA ASN A 362 -24.84 -0.18 2.63
C ASN A 362 -23.42 -0.74 2.45
N SER A 363 -23.18 -2.00 2.78
CA SER A 363 -21.86 -2.63 2.61
C SER A 363 -21.64 -3.13 1.18
N PHE A 364 -20.37 -3.22 0.80
CA PHE A 364 -19.94 -3.89 -0.42
C PHE A 364 -19.17 -5.16 -0.07
N VAL A 365 -19.58 -6.28 -0.63
CA VAL A 365 -19.05 -7.61 -0.31
C VAL A 365 -18.43 -8.23 -1.55
N VAL A 366 -17.24 -8.78 -1.40
CA VAL A 366 -16.51 -9.49 -2.44
C VAL A 366 -16.19 -10.89 -1.93
N LEU A 367 -16.75 -11.90 -2.57
CA LEU A 367 -16.54 -13.31 -2.26
C LEU A 367 -15.86 -13.97 -3.45
N ASP A 368 -14.74 -14.65 -3.22
CA ASP A 368 -13.98 -15.37 -4.24
C ASP A 368 -13.81 -16.82 -3.79
N GLU A 369 -14.53 -17.72 -4.47
CA GLU A 369 -14.39 -19.16 -4.37
C GLU A 369 -14.60 -19.75 -2.97
N ILE A 370 -15.64 -19.27 -2.27
CA ILE A 370 -16.09 -19.84 -1.00
C ILE A 370 -16.52 -21.31 -1.17
N GLY A 371 -16.16 -22.15 -0.21
CA GLY A 371 -16.54 -23.56 -0.14
C GLY A 371 -15.51 -24.52 -0.74
N ARG A 372 -14.41 -24.03 -1.31
CA ARG A 372 -13.42 -24.88 -2.00
C ARG A 372 -12.63 -25.82 -1.06
N GLY A 373 -12.48 -25.46 0.21
CA GLY A 373 -11.66 -26.21 1.18
C GLY A 373 -12.31 -27.49 1.76
N THR A 374 -13.48 -27.90 1.28
CA THR A 374 -14.26 -29.04 1.78
C THR A 374 -14.77 -29.93 0.63
N SER A 375 -15.60 -30.93 0.92
CA SER A 375 -16.26 -31.74 -0.10
C SER A 375 -17.05 -30.86 -1.07
N THR A 376 -17.10 -31.24 -2.36
CA THR A 376 -17.74 -30.42 -3.40
C THR A 376 -19.18 -30.07 -3.04
N TYR A 377 -19.93 -31.03 -2.51
CA TYR A 377 -21.33 -30.85 -2.13
C TYR A 377 -21.50 -29.99 -0.88
N ASP A 378 -20.69 -30.18 0.17
CA ASP A 378 -20.75 -29.32 1.35
C ASP A 378 -20.36 -27.88 0.99
N GLY A 379 -19.36 -27.72 0.13
CA GLY A 379 -18.88 -26.43 -0.37
C GLY A 379 -19.94 -25.68 -1.17
N LEU A 380 -20.62 -26.38 -2.10
CA LEU A 380 -21.74 -25.85 -2.87
C LEU A 380 -22.90 -25.45 -1.95
N ALA A 381 -23.33 -26.33 -1.04
CA ALA A 381 -24.44 -26.06 -0.13
C ALA A 381 -24.17 -24.85 0.77
N LEU A 382 -22.95 -24.73 1.29
CA LEU A 382 -22.55 -23.56 2.08
C LEU A 382 -22.51 -22.29 1.25
N ALA A 383 -21.92 -22.34 0.04
CA ALA A 383 -21.88 -21.19 -0.85
C ALA A 383 -23.29 -20.70 -1.22
N TRP A 384 -24.20 -21.64 -1.49
CA TRP A 384 -25.62 -21.38 -1.78
C TRP A 384 -26.30 -20.67 -0.60
N ALA A 385 -26.23 -21.27 0.59
CA ALA A 385 -26.82 -20.71 1.80
C ALA A 385 -26.22 -19.34 2.17
N VAL A 386 -24.95 -19.09 1.86
CA VAL A 386 -24.30 -17.78 2.02
C VAL A 386 -24.94 -16.73 1.10
N VAL A 387 -25.21 -17.06 -0.16
CA VAL A 387 -25.89 -16.13 -1.08
C VAL A 387 -27.30 -15.83 -0.61
N GLU A 388 -28.07 -16.86 -0.25
CA GLU A 388 -29.43 -16.71 0.28
C GLU A 388 -29.44 -15.84 1.55
N TYR A 389 -28.52 -16.08 2.49
CA TYR A 389 -28.45 -15.27 3.70
C TYR A 389 -28.16 -13.80 3.40
N ILE A 390 -27.22 -13.51 2.52
CA ILE A 390 -26.92 -12.13 2.09
C ILE A 390 -28.15 -11.52 1.42
N HIS A 391 -28.83 -12.29 0.57
CA HIS A 391 -30.02 -11.85 -0.15
C HIS A 391 -31.18 -11.49 0.78
N GLU A 392 -31.46 -12.34 1.77
CA GLU A 392 -32.59 -12.14 2.68
C GLU A 392 -32.31 -11.11 3.77
N ARG A 393 -31.12 -11.15 4.35
CA ARG A 393 -30.80 -10.40 5.59
C ARG A 393 -30.13 -9.07 5.33
N SER A 394 -28.93 -9.09 4.73
CA SER A 394 -28.11 -7.89 4.63
C SER A 394 -28.47 -7.05 3.41
N LYS A 395 -28.85 -7.68 2.29
CA LYS A 395 -29.05 -7.05 0.98
C LYS A 395 -27.85 -6.21 0.52
N ALA A 396 -26.66 -6.58 1.01
CA ALA A 396 -25.42 -5.92 0.67
C ALA A 396 -25.09 -6.13 -0.81
N LYS A 397 -24.46 -5.13 -1.42
CA LYS A 397 -23.99 -5.27 -2.80
C LYS A 397 -22.86 -6.27 -2.85
N THR A 398 -23.04 -7.34 -3.61
CA THR A 398 -22.16 -8.49 -3.54
C THR A 398 -21.68 -8.90 -4.92
N LEU A 399 -20.37 -9.07 -5.05
CA LEU A 399 -19.77 -9.79 -6.17
C LEU A 399 -19.27 -11.14 -5.67
N PHE A 400 -19.77 -12.22 -6.26
CA PHE A 400 -19.38 -13.57 -5.90
C PHE A 400 -18.77 -14.27 -7.11
N ALA A 401 -17.45 -14.39 -7.15
CA ALA A 401 -16.80 -15.29 -8.09
C ALA A 401 -16.82 -16.73 -7.58
N THR A 402 -17.29 -17.65 -8.42
CA THR A 402 -17.40 -19.06 -8.06
C THR A 402 -16.93 -19.97 -9.19
N HIS A 403 -16.64 -21.22 -8.81
CA HIS A 403 -16.39 -22.33 -9.73
C HIS A 403 -17.58 -23.30 -9.80
N TYR A 404 -18.56 -23.14 -8.90
CA TYR A 404 -19.81 -23.89 -8.92
C TYR A 404 -20.75 -23.28 -9.95
N HIS A 405 -21.06 -24.03 -11.01
CA HIS A 405 -21.97 -23.59 -12.06
C HIS A 405 -23.43 -23.64 -11.60
N GLU A 406 -23.74 -24.52 -10.66
CA GLU A 406 -25.05 -24.72 -10.03
C GLU A 406 -25.55 -23.43 -9.37
N LEU A 407 -24.65 -22.60 -8.81
CA LEU A 407 -25.01 -21.30 -8.23
C LEU A 407 -25.56 -20.30 -9.26
N THR A 408 -25.46 -20.58 -10.56
CA THR A 408 -26.08 -19.72 -11.58
C THR A 408 -27.60 -19.84 -11.60
N GLU A 409 -28.16 -20.96 -11.10
CA GLU A 409 -29.61 -21.16 -10.99
C GLU A 409 -30.25 -20.19 -9.99
N LEU A 410 -29.48 -19.69 -9.01
CA LEU A 410 -29.94 -18.67 -8.06
C LEU A 410 -30.43 -17.38 -8.72
N ALA A 411 -29.93 -17.04 -9.91
CA ALA A 411 -30.40 -15.86 -10.63
C ALA A 411 -31.83 -16.02 -11.18
N GLU A 412 -32.29 -17.26 -11.38
CA GLU A 412 -33.66 -17.55 -11.80
C GLU A 412 -34.62 -17.59 -10.60
N GLN A 413 -34.10 -17.99 -9.43
CA GLN A 413 -34.90 -18.19 -8.22
C GLN A 413 -35.01 -16.92 -7.34
N LEU A 414 -33.94 -16.13 -7.27
CA LEU A 414 -33.85 -14.97 -6.36
C LEU A 414 -33.83 -13.66 -7.15
N TYR A 415 -34.84 -12.81 -6.93
CA TYR A 415 -34.80 -11.42 -7.44
C TYR A 415 -33.55 -10.71 -6.92
N GLY A 416 -32.91 -9.83 -7.68
CA GLY A 416 -31.71 -9.15 -7.17
C GLY A 416 -30.40 -9.88 -7.42
N VAL A 417 -30.45 -11.15 -7.82
CA VAL A 417 -29.28 -11.95 -8.23
C VAL A 417 -29.19 -11.95 -9.75
N ARG A 418 -27.98 -11.79 -10.27
CA ARG A 418 -27.70 -11.87 -11.72
C ARG A 418 -26.44 -12.66 -12.02
N ASN A 419 -26.43 -13.31 -13.18
CA ASN A 419 -25.26 -14.03 -13.66
C ASN A 419 -24.38 -13.14 -14.55
N LEU A 420 -23.08 -13.22 -14.28
CA LEU A 420 -22.01 -12.71 -15.13
C LEU A 420 -21.04 -13.85 -15.42
N HIS A 421 -20.36 -13.78 -16.55
CA HIS A 421 -19.27 -14.70 -16.85
C HIS A 421 -18.10 -13.98 -17.49
N VAL A 422 -16.93 -14.59 -17.40
CA VAL A 422 -15.76 -14.12 -18.15
C VAL A 422 -15.76 -14.76 -19.54
N ALA A 423 -15.79 -13.92 -20.58
CA ALA A 423 -15.77 -14.34 -21.97
C ALA A 423 -14.44 -15.02 -22.35
N VAL A 424 -14.57 -16.13 -23.07
CA VAL A 424 -13.48 -16.96 -23.59
C VAL A 424 -13.66 -17.07 -25.10
N LYS A 425 -12.58 -16.89 -25.89
CA LYS A 425 -12.62 -17.10 -27.34
C LYS A 425 -11.81 -18.33 -27.71
N GLU A 426 -12.44 -19.24 -28.43
CA GLU A 426 -11.77 -20.38 -29.05
C GLU A 426 -11.34 -20.00 -30.48
N ALA A 427 -10.07 -20.23 -30.81
CA ALA A 427 -9.54 -20.06 -32.16
C ALA A 427 -8.46 -21.09 -32.44
N ASN A 428 -8.61 -21.88 -33.51
CA ASN A 428 -7.62 -22.86 -33.99
C ASN A 428 -7.05 -23.76 -32.88
N ASP A 429 -7.92 -24.41 -32.11
CA ASP A 429 -7.53 -25.26 -30.97
C ASP A 429 -6.77 -24.54 -29.82
N GLN A 430 -6.81 -23.22 -29.78
CA GLN A 430 -6.29 -22.41 -28.68
C GLN A 430 -7.41 -21.63 -28.01
N ILE A 431 -7.30 -21.49 -26.69
CA ILE A 431 -8.21 -20.68 -25.89
C ILE A 431 -7.54 -19.37 -25.52
N LEU A 432 -8.20 -18.28 -25.91
CA LEU A 432 -7.79 -16.93 -25.59
C LEU A 432 -8.73 -16.36 -24.52
N PHE A 433 -8.17 -16.07 -23.35
CA PHE A 433 -8.89 -15.35 -22.30
C PHE A 433 -8.98 -13.86 -22.67
N ILE A 434 -10.17 -13.41 -23.07
CA ILE A 434 -10.43 -12.02 -23.46
C ILE A 434 -10.40 -11.11 -22.22
N ARG A 435 -10.67 -11.69 -21.04
CA ARG A 435 -10.78 -11.00 -19.75
C ARG A 435 -11.89 -9.93 -19.75
N LYS A 436 -12.88 -10.09 -20.63
CA LYS A 436 -14.11 -9.28 -20.67
C LYS A 436 -15.18 -10.01 -19.87
N VAL A 437 -15.90 -9.29 -19.02
CA VAL A 437 -17.03 -9.79 -18.24
C VAL A 437 -18.32 -9.42 -18.96
N GLU A 438 -19.18 -10.40 -19.20
CA GLU A 438 -20.42 -10.26 -19.94
C GLU A 438 -21.61 -10.83 -19.13
N PRO A 439 -22.84 -10.34 -19.34
CA PRO A 439 -24.03 -10.91 -18.72
C PRO A 439 -24.28 -12.36 -19.13
N GLY A 440 -24.93 -13.13 -18.25
CA GLY A 440 -25.28 -14.53 -18.47
C GLY A 440 -24.35 -15.51 -17.76
N SER A 441 -24.75 -16.77 -17.72
CA SER A 441 -23.93 -17.90 -17.26
C SER A 441 -23.00 -18.39 -18.38
N SER A 442 -21.89 -19.03 -17.99
CA SER A 442 -21.04 -19.77 -18.93
C SER A 442 -21.53 -21.22 -19.01
N ASP A 443 -21.84 -21.70 -20.20
CA ASP A 443 -22.35 -23.06 -20.45
C ASP A 443 -21.28 -24.15 -20.29
N ARG A 444 -20.00 -23.79 -20.11
CA ARG A 444 -18.88 -24.75 -20.10
C ARG A 444 -17.80 -24.44 -19.08
N SER A 445 -17.23 -25.51 -18.54
CA SER A 445 -16.03 -25.51 -17.71
C SER A 445 -14.80 -25.79 -18.59
N TYR A 446 -13.84 -24.85 -18.64
CA TYR A 446 -12.64 -24.93 -19.50
C TYR A 446 -11.42 -25.59 -18.81
N GLY A 447 -11.64 -26.39 -17.76
CA GLY A 447 -10.56 -26.95 -16.94
C GLY A 447 -9.64 -27.89 -17.74
N ILE A 448 -10.23 -28.75 -18.57
CA ILE A 448 -9.51 -29.71 -19.43
C ILE A 448 -8.70 -28.95 -20.49
N GLU A 449 -9.28 -27.91 -21.05
CA GLU A 449 -8.65 -27.06 -22.07
C GLU A 449 -7.47 -26.26 -21.51
N VAL A 450 -7.57 -25.76 -20.27
CA VAL A 450 -6.44 -25.14 -19.55
C VAL A 450 -5.32 -26.16 -19.33
N ALA A 451 -5.66 -27.39 -18.97
CA ALA A 451 -4.67 -28.47 -18.83
C ALA A 451 -3.97 -28.79 -20.16
N ARG A 452 -4.70 -28.75 -21.28
CA ARG A 452 -4.10 -28.86 -22.62
C ARG A 452 -3.11 -27.74 -22.90
N LEU A 453 -3.46 -26.48 -22.58
CA LEU A 453 -2.56 -25.32 -22.72
C LEU A 453 -1.31 -25.42 -21.83
N ALA A 454 -1.43 -26.04 -20.65
CA ALA A 454 -0.30 -26.30 -19.75
C ALA A 454 0.63 -27.42 -20.27
N GLY A 455 0.29 -28.07 -21.38
CA GLY A 455 1.12 -29.08 -22.03
C GLY A 455 0.90 -30.52 -21.52
N LEU A 456 -0.27 -30.82 -20.91
CA LEU A 456 -0.57 -32.19 -20.52
C LEU A 456 -0.67 -33.12 -21.75
N PRO A 457 -0.25 -34.41 -21.63
CA PRO A 457 -0.31 -35.36 -22.73
C PRO A 457 -1.74 -35.53 -23.27
N LEU A 458 -1.89 -35.61 -24.59
CA LEU A 458 -3.19 -35.73 -25.27
C LEU A 458 -4.03 -36.91 -24.75
N GLN A 459 -3.40 -38.05 -24.46
CA GLN A 459 -4.09 -39.22 -23.91
C GLN A 459 -4.76 -38.94 -22.55
N VAL A 460 -4.16 -38.07 -21.72
CA VAL A 460 -4.74 -37.64 -20.43
C VAL A 460 -5.93 -36.72 -20.67
N ILE A 461 -5.81 -35.80 -21.64
CA ILE A 461 -6.89 -34.88 -22.03
C ILE A 461 -8.10 -35.65 -22.57
N GLU A 462 -7.88 -36.60 -23.48
CA GLU A 462 -8.94 -37.45 -24.04
C GLU A 462 -9.64 -38.26 -22.95
N ARG A 463 -8.87 -38.86 -22.04
CA ARG A 463 -9.43 -39.60 -20.91
C ARG A 463 -10.25 -38.69 -20.00
N ALA A 464 -9.74 -37.52 -19.65
CA ALA A 464 -10.46 -36.54 -18.82
C ALA A 464 -11.80 -36.13 -19.44
N ARG A 465 -11.86 -35.92 -20.78
CA ARG A 465 -13.12 -35.63 -21.49
C ARG A 465 -14.13 -36.76 -21.38
N SER A 466 -13.69 -38.00 -21.53
CA SER A 466 -14.58 -39.17 -21.37
C SER A 466 -15.18 -39.27 -19.97
N ILE A 467 -14.40 -38.91 -18.94
CA ILE A 467 -14.84 -38.96 -17.54
C ILE A 467 -15.84 -37.82 -17.27
N LEU A 468 -15.54 -36.61 -17.76
CA LEU A 468 -16.43 -35.45 -17.60
C LEU A 468 -17.82 -35.72 -18.20
N LEU A 469 -17.87 -36.27 -19.42
CA LEU A 469 -19.14 -36.60 -20.09
C LEU A 469 -20.01 -37.58 -19.26
N HIS A 470 -19.38 -38.55 -18.57
CA HIS A 470 -20.11 -39.47 -17.69
C HIS A 470 -20.60 -38.81 -16.39
N HIS A 471 -19.91 -37.78 -15.90
CA HIS A 471 -20.28 -37.04 -14.69
C HIS A 471 -21.39 -36.02 -14.95
N GLU A 472 -21.33 -35.26 -16.05
CA GLU A 472 -22.37 -34.29 -16.43
C GLU A 472 -23.76 -34.96 -16.53
N ILE A 473 -23.82 -36.17 -17.10
CA ILE A 473 -25.06 -36.97 -17.19
C ILE A 473 -25.63 -37.31 -15.80
N ARG A 474 -24.79 -37.48 -14.77
CA ARG A 474 -25.23 -37.79 -13.40
C ARG A 474 -25.59 -36.55 -12.61
N GLU A 475 -24.88 -35.44 -12.78
CA GLU A 475 -25.12 -34.21 -12.01
C GLU A 475 -26.43 -33.53 -12.39
N HIS A 476 -26.83 -33.53 -13.66
CA HIS A 476 -28.14 -33.00 -14.07
C HIS A 476 -29.34 -33.69 -13.38
N ALA A 477 -29.20 -34.93 -12.92
CA ALA A 477 -30.25 -35.63 -12.19
C ALA A 477 -30.31 -35.24 -10.69
N LEU A 478 -29.25 -34.63 -10.16
CA LEU A 478 -29.09 -34.34 -8.73
C LEU A 478 -29.45 -32.88 -8.38
N THR A 479 -29.29 -31.94 -9.31
CA THR A 479 -29.77 -30.55 -9.14
C THR A 479 -31.29 -30.50 -8.96
N GLU A 480 -32.03 -31.45 -9.53
CA GLU A 480 -33.48 -31.61 -9.31
C GLU A 480 -33.82 -32.04 -7.86
N GLU A 481 -32.93 -32.74 -7.15
CA GLU A 481 -33.17 -33.24 -5.78
C GLU A 481 -32.93 -32.17 -4.70
N LEU A 482 -32.08 -31.18 -4.96
CA LEU A 482 -31.81 -30.06 -4.04
C LEU A 482 -32.94 -29.01 -4.00
N ASN A 483 -33.95 -29.14 -4.88
CA ASN A 483 -35.15 -28.30 -4.95
C ASN A 483 -36.41 -29.07 -4.48
N PRO A 484 -36.89 -28.91 -3.23
CA PRO A 484 -38.12 -29.58 -2.76
C PRO A 484 -39.42 -28.88 -3.16
N GLY A 485 -39.36 -27.83 -3.99
CA GLY A 485 -40.39 -26.79 -4.09
C GLY A 485 -41.01 -26.59 -5.46
N ASP A 486 -41.44 -27.63 -6.17
CA ASP A 486 -42.51 -27.49 -7.18
C ASP A 486 -43.06 -28.86 -7.58
N ARG A 487 -44.30 -29.17 -7.18
CA ARG A 487 -45.03 -30.38 -7.61
C ARG A 487 -46.25 -30.10 -8.47
N ASP A 488 -46.55 -28.86 -8.84
CA ASP A 488 -47.74 -28.54 -9.62
C ASP A 488 -47.51 -27.41 -10.63
N THR A 489 -47.06 -27.74 -11.84
CA THR A 489 -47.37 -26.97 -13.06
C THR A 489 -47.23 -27.87 -14.31
N PRO A 490 -48.06 -27.68 -15.35
CA PRO A 490 -48.29 -28.69 -16.38
C PRO A 490 -47.21 -28.73 -17.46
N LEU A 491 -46.85 -29.97 -17.82
CA LEU A 491 -45.92 -30.43 -18.83
C LEU A 491 -45.75 -29.54 -20.08
N GLN A 492 -44.64 -28.80 -20.13
CA GLN A 492 -44.04 -28.31 -21.37
C GLN A 492 -43.06 -29.37 -21.88
N ILE A 493 -43.44 -30.02 -22.99
CA ILE A 493 -42.66 -30.86 -23.92
C ILE A 493 -41.28 -31.33 -23.41
N ARG A 494 -41.25 -32.51 -22.79
CA ARG A 494 -40.02 -33.25 -22.46
C ARG A 494 -39.40 -33.80 -23.75
N LEU A 495 -38.31 -33.18 -24.21
CA LEU A 495 -37.58 -33.58 -25.42
C LEU A 495 -36.35 -34.46 -25.17
N PHE A 496 -36.07 -34.83 -23.91
CA PHE A 496 -35.03 -35.79 -23.54
C PHE A 496 -35.45 -36.61 -22.32
N GLU A 497 -36.32 -37.60 -22.50
CA GLU A 497 -36.41 -38.71 -21.54
C GLU A 497 -35.17 -39.60 -21.70
N PRO A 498 -34.54 -40.09 -20.62
CA PRO A 498 -33.46 -41.06 -20.72
C PRO A 498 -34.04 -42.32 -21.38
N VAL A 499 -33.53 -42.66 -22.57
CA VAL A 499 -34.05 -43.71 -23.47
C VAL A 499 -34.12 -45.11 -22.82
N ASN A 500 -33.63 -45.28 -21.58
CA ASN A 500 -33.51 -46.58 -20.91
C ASN A 500 -34.25 -46.70 -19.55
N GLN A 501 -34.94 -45.67 -19.04
CA GLN A 501 -35.60 -45.77 -17.73
C GLN A 501 -36.78 -46.75 -17.73
N GLY A 502 -37.66 -46.71 -18.76
CA GLY A 502 -38.78 -47.64 -18.87
C GLY A 502 -38.36 -49.12 -19.04
N LEU A 503 -37.22 -49.36 -19.69
CA LEU A 503 -36.61 -50.68 -19.84
C LEU A 503 -36.02 -51.19 -18.51
N ALA A 504 -35.32 -50.32 -17.79
CA ALA A 504 -34.74 -50.64 -16.49
C ALA A 504 -35.81 -50.96 -15.44
N ASP A 505 -36.92 -50.22 -15.43
CA ASP A 505 -38.02 -50.46 -14.50
C ASP A 505 -38.78 -51.76 -14.83
N ARG A 506 -38.96 -52.09 -16.11
CA ARG A 506 -39.50 -53.41 -16.51
C ARG A 506 -38.63 -54.55 -16.05
N ILE A 507 -37.30 -54.45 -16.19
CA ILE A 507 -36.37 -55.50 -15.72
C ILE A 507 -36.44 -55.66 -14.20
N ARG A 508 -36.49 -54.56 -13.43
CA ARG A 508 -36.61 -54.60 -11.96
C ARG A 508 -37.91 -55.22 -11.47
N ALA A 509 -38.98 -55.11 -12.25
CA ALA A 509 -40.29 -55.65 -11.91
C ALA A 509 -40.45 -57.15 -12.25
N LEU A 510 -39.46 -57.79 -12.88
CA LEU A 510 -39.51 -59.21 -13.19
C LEU A 510 -39.14 -60.05 -11.96
N ASP A 511 -40.03 -60.96 -11.58
CA ASP A 511 -39.75 -61.98 -10.56
C ASP A 511 -39.06 -63.18 -11.20
N ILE A 512 -37.73 -63.15 -11.20
CA ILE A 512 -36.87 -64.14 -11.88
C ILE A 512 -37.01 -65.53 -11.25
N ASP A 513 -37.31 -65.61 -9.96
CA ASP A 513 -37.35 -66.88 -9.22
C ASP A 513 -38.63 -67.68 -9.48
N GLN A 514 -39.68 -67.03 -9.98
CA GLN A 514 -40.99 -67.64 -10.29
C GLN A 514 -41.22 -67.85 -11.79
N MET A 515 -40.30 -67.41 -12.66
CA MET A 515 -40.49 -67.49 -14.11
C MET A 515 -40.02 -68.82 -14.70
N ARG A 516 -40.77 -69.33 -15.68
CA ARG A 516 -40.33 -70.49 -16.46
C ARG A 516 -39.22 -70.06 -17.42
N PRO A 517 -38.17 -70.87 -17.65
CA PRO A 517 -37.03 -70.49 -18.50
C PRO A 517 -37.40 -70.01 -19.92
N VAL A 518 -38.49 -70.55 -20.48
CA VAL A 518 -38.99 -70.17 -21.81
C VAL A 518 -39.61 -68.77 -21.82
N GLU A 519 -40.27 -68.38 -20.73
CA GLU A 519 -40.87 -67.05 -20.57
C GLU A 519 -39.78 -65.98 -20.38
N ALA A 520 -38.75 -66.29 -19.60
CA ALA A 520 -37.59 -65.41 -19.42
C ALA A 520 -36.85 -65.17 -20.77
N LEU A 521 -36.67 -66.22 -21.57
CA LEU A 521 -36.09 -66.10 -22.92
C LEU A 521 -36.95 -65.24 -23.85
N HIS A 522 -38.28 -65.36 -23.79
CA HIS A 522 -39.19 -64.55 -24.60
C HIS A 522 -39.13 -63.07 -24.22
N ILE A 523 -39.15 -62.78 -22.92
CA ILE A 523 -39.04 -61.40 -22.40
C ILE A 523 -37.68 -60.80 -22.76
N LEU A 524 -36.58 -61.56 -22.65
CA LEU A 524 -35.26 -61.12 -23.12
C LEU A 524 -35.26 -60.81 -24.62
N GLN A 525 -35.94 -61.62 -25.42
CA GLN A 525 -36.05 -61.40 -26.86
C GLN A 525 -36.87 -60.15 -27.19
N GLU A 526 -37.94 -59.88 -26.45
CA GLU A 526 -38.74 -58.65 -26.56
C GLU A 526 -37.94 -57.40 -26.19
N LEU A 527 -37.22 -57.43 -25.05
CA LEU A 527 -36.38 -56.32 -24.60
C LEU A 527 -35.25 -56.05 -25.60
N GLN A 528 -34.64 -57.10 -26.17
CA GLN A 528 -33.61 -56.98 -27.19
C GLN A 528 -34.18 -56.39 -28.50
N HIS A 529 -35.38 -56.79 -28.89
CA HIS A 529 -36.03 -56.28 -30.10
C HIS A 529 -36.47 -54.82 -29.96
N GLU A 530 -36.88 -54.40 -28.75
CA GLU A 530 -37.22 -53.02 -28.42
C GLU A 530 -35.98 -52.11 -28.43
N LEU A 531 -34.82 -52.63 -27.99
CA LEU A 531 -33.51 -51.98 -28.11
C LEU A 531 -32.98 -51.88 -29.56
N LEU A 532 -33.32 -52.84 -30.43
CA LEU A 532 -32.81 -52.90 -31.81
C LEU A 532 -33.71 -52.20 -32.84
N LYS A 533 -34.97 -51.87 -32.49
CA LYS A 533 -35.95 -51.26 -33.42
C LYS A 533 -35.90 -49.73 -33.51
N ARG A 534 -35.02 -49.03 -32.79
CA ARG A 534 -34.91 -47.57 -32.82
C ARG A 534 -33.49 -47.08 -32.94
#